data_AF-A0A3S8T4G7-F1
#
_entry.id   AF-A0A3S8T4G7-F1
#
_cell.length_a   1.000
_cell.length_b   1.000
_cell.length_c   1.000
_cell.angle_alpha   90.00
_cell.angle_beta   90.00
_cell.angle_gamma   90.00
#
_symmetry.space_group_name_H-M   'P 1'
#
loop_
_entity.id
_entity.type
_entity.pdbx_description
1 polymer ?
#
loop_
_entity_poly.entity_id
_entity_poly.type
_entity_poly.pdbx_seq_one_letter_code
_entity_poly.pdbx_strand_id
1 'polypeptide(L)' 'MKDHIIELFYKAEDFFFSNISKEIIKIDDKTVAYITGVDSAGLNPIIQRDFIISPNSSLNKVVEIYNSYNLPWIWIV' A
#
# COMPACT_ATOMS: atom_id res chain seq x y z
N MET A 1 22.36 -12.71 0.09
CA MET A 1 22.91 -11.33 0.11
C MET A 1 22.06 -10.37 -0.71
N LYS A 2 21.57 -10.76 -1.90
CA LYS A 2 20.60 -9.96 -2.68
C LYS A 2 19.31 -9.63 -1.89
N ASP A 3 18.87 -10.56 -1.04
CA ASP A 3 17.58 -10.42 -0.34
C ASP A 3 17.63 -9.43 0.82
N HIS A 4 18.79 -9.23 1.46
CA HIS A 4 18.87 -8.37 2.65
C HIS A 4 18.71 -6.87 2.32
N ILE A 5 19.22 -6.43 1.16
CA ILE A 5 19.04 -5.03 0.72
C ILE A 5 17.58 -4.77 0.39
N ILE A 6 16.91 -5.73 -0.26
CA ILE A 6 15.49 -5.63 -0.60
C ILE A 6 14.63 -5.60 0.68
N GLU A 7 14.92 -6.47 1.65
CA GLU A 7 14.27 -6.44 2.96
C GLU A 7 14.45 -5.10 3.68
N LEU A 8 15.66 -4.53 3.65
CA LEU A 8 15.93 -3.22 4.24
C LEU A 8 15.16 -2.11 3.53
N PHE A 9 15.07 -2.17 2.20
CA PHE A 9 14.26 -1.23 1.43
C PHE A 9 12.78 -1.31 1.82
N TYR A 10 12.21 -2.52 1.90
CA TYR A 10 10.82 -2.71 2.32
C TYR A 10 10.57 -2.17 3.73
N LYS A 11 11.48 -2.43 4.68
CA LYS A 11 11.39 -1.87 6.04
C LYS A 11 11.45 -0.35 6.04
N ALA A 12 12.31 0.25 5.23
CA ALA A 12 12.43 1.70 5.13
C ALA A 12 11.18 2.33 4.50
N GLU A 13 10.63 1.70 3.46
CA GLU A 13 9.39 2.12 2.81
C GLU A 13 8.19 2.03 3.76
N ASP A 14 8.02 0.89 4.43
CA ASP A 14 6.94 0.68 5.41
C ASP A 14 7.10 1.66 6.59
N PHE A 15 8.33 1.91 7.05
CA PHE A 15 8.60 2.89 8.10
C PHE A 15 8.23 4.30 7.66
N PHE A 16 8.63 4.72 6.46
CA PHE A 16 8.28 6.04 5.94
C PHE A 16 6.77 6.22 5.86
N PHE A 17 6.07 5.33 5.15
CA PHE A 17 4.63 5.48 4.92
C PHE A 17 3.81 5.30 6.20
N SER A 18 4.20 4.42 7.13
CA SER A 18 3.49 4.29 8.41
C SER A 18 3.54 5.55 9.27
N ASN A 19 4.62 6.33 9.19
CA ASN A 19 4.77 7.58 9.96
C ASN A 19 4.02 8.76 9.35
N ILE A 20 3.81 8.78 8.04
CA ILE A 20 3.10 9.87 7.35
C ILE A 20 1.62 9.55 7.08
N SER A 21 1.20 8.30 7.29
CA SER A 21 -0.17 7.87 7.09
C SER A 21 -1.06 8.28 8.25
N LYS A 22 -2.26 8.78 7.92
CA LYS A 22 -3.36 8.94 8.87
C LYS A 22 -3.98 7.60 9.21
N GLU A 23 -3.99 6.69 8.24
CA GLU A 23 -4.59 5.36 8.38
C GLU A 23 -3.81 4.31 7.58
N ILE A 24 -3.73 3.10 8.14
CA ILE A 24 -3.05 1.96 7.52
C ILE A 24 -4.02 0.78 7.54
N ILE A 25 -4.36 0.26 6.37
CA ILE A 25 -5.37 -0.80 6.21
C ILE A 25 -4.72 -2.04 5.61
N LYS A 26 -4.85 -3.18 6.28
CA LYS A 26 -4.51 -4.48 5.70
C LYS A 26 -5.65 -4.96 4.82
N ILE A 27 -5.43 -5.08 3.52
CA ILE A 27 -6.43 -5.54 2.54
C ILE A 27 -6.51 -7.08 2.56
N ASP A 28 -5.35 -7.71 2.66
CA ASP A 28 -5.11 -9.15 2.82
C ASP A 28 -3.74 -9.38 3.48
N ASP A 29 -3.30 -10.64 3.55
CA ASP A 29 -2.04 -11.03 4.21
C ASP A 29 -0.78 -10.43 3.56
N LYS A 30 -0.88 -9.93 2.32
CA LYS A 30 0.25 -9.51 1.48
C LYS A 30 0.11 -8.10 0.91
N THR A 31 -1.01 -7.44 1.19
CA THR A 31 -1.36 -6.14 0.60
C THR A 31 -1.76 -5.15 1.71
N VAL A 32 -1.05 -4.02 1.77
CA VAL A 32 -1.28 -2.96 2.76
C VAL A 32 -1.52 -1.64 2.03
N ALA A 33 -2.59 -0.94 2.41
CA ALA A 33 -2.89 0.42 1.96
C ALA A 33 -2.42 1.44 3.01
N TYR A 34 -1.68 2.44 2.57
CA TYR A 34 -1.20 3.56 3.38
C TYR A 34 -1.91 4.85 2.94
N ILE A 35 -2.73 5.42 3.83
CA ILE A 35 -3.58 6.57 3.52
C ILE A 35 -3.00 7.79 4.23
N THR A 36 -2.33 8.67 3.49
CA THR A 36 -1.76 9.91 4.04
C THR A 36 -2.76 11.05 4.05
N GLY A 37 -3.77 10.99 3.17
CA GLY A 37 -4.71 12.08 2.98
C GLY A 37 -4.15 13.25 2.18
N VAL A 38 -3.02 13.07 1.51
CA VAL A 38 -2.46 14.04 0.56
C VAL A 38 -3.06 13.75 -0.81
N ASP A 39 -3.44 14.78 -1.56
CA ASP A 39 -3.96 14.66 -2.92
C ASP A 39 -2.83 14.37 -3.93
N SER A 40 -2.20 13.19 -3.79
CA SER A 40 -1.15 12.70 -4.67
C SER A 40 -1.10 11.17 -4.62
N ALA A 41 -1.20 10.52 -5.77
CA ALA A 41 -1.20 9.06 -5.86
C ALA A 41 0.04 8.42 -5.22
N GLY A 42 1.22 9.01 -5.42
CA GLY A 42 2.49 8.50 -4.87
C GLY A 42 2.60 8.60 -3.35
N LEU A 43 1.68 9.33 -2.70
CA LEU A 43 1.59 9.43 -1.25
C LEU A 43 0.41 8.63 -0.68
N ASN A 44 -0.32 7.89 -1.50
CA ASN A 44 -1.32 6.93 -1.02
C ASN A 44 -1.08 5.55 -1.64
N PRO A 45 0.05 4.90 -1.33
CA PRO A 45 0.39 3.63 -1.96
C PRO A 45 -0.43 2.48 -1.38
N ILE A 46 -0.78 1.54 -2.26
CA ILE A 46 -1.09 0.16 -1.92
C ILE A 46 0.13 -0.66 -2.25
N ILE A 47 0.75 -1.26 -1.25
CA ILE A 47 1.98 -2.04 -1.39
C ILE A 47 1.64 -3.52 -1.31
N GLN A 48 2.02 -4.26 -2.34
CA GLN A 48 1.91 -5.70 -2.43
C GLN A 48 3.33 -6.29 -2.57
N ARG A 49 3.72 -7.20 -1.66
CA ARG A 49 5.10 -7.75 -1.63
C ARG A 49 5.25 -9.12 -2.26
N ASP A 50 4.15 -9.83 -2.51
CA ASP A 50 4.11 -11.18 -3.05
C ASP A 50 3.02 -11.32 -4.12
N PHE A 51 3.09 -12.39 -4.91
CA PHE A 51 2.06 -12.72 -5.89
C PHE A 51 0.70 -12.90 -5.21
N ILE A 52 -0.30 -12.13 -5.64
CA ILE A 52 -1.68 -12.33 -5.19
C ILE A 52 -2.30 -13.51 -5.93
N ILE A 53 -2.91 -14.41 -5.15
CA ILE A 53 -3.66 -15.57 -5.65
C ILE A 53 -5.02 -15.14 -6.25
N SER A 54 -5.61 -14.03 -5.78
CA SER A 54 -6.89 -13.47 -6.25
C SER A 54 -6.90 -11.92 -6.31
N PRO A 55 -6.34 -11.30 -7.37
CA PRO A 55 -6.11 -9.85 -7.42
C PRO A 55 -7.41 -9.03 -7.49
N ASN A 56 -8.48 -9.58 -8.07
CA ASN A 56 -9.74 -8.87 -8.27
C ASN A 56 -10.45 -8.52 -6.95
N SER A 57 -10.39 -9.40 -5.93
CA SER A 57 -11.03 -9.13 -4.63
C SER A 57 -10.33 -8.02 -3.86
N SER A 58 -9.00 -7.99 -3.91
CA SER A 58 -8.20 -6.95 -3.24
C SER A 58 -8.35 -5.62 -3.97
N LEU A 59 -8.43 -5.64 -5.31
CA LEU A 59 -8.68 -4.46 -6.11
C LEU A 59 -10.01 -3.79 -5.81
N ASN A 60 -11.10 -4.56 -5.72
CA ASN A 60 -12.41 -4.01 -5.39
C ASN A 60 -12.42 -3.31 -4.03
N LYS A 61 -11.80 -3.93 -3.00
CA LYS A 61 -11.67 -3.31 -1.66
C LYS A 61 -10.88 -2.01 -1.71
N VAL A 62 -9.77 -1.99 -2.44
CA VAL A 62 -8.93 -0.78 -2.59
C VAL A 62 -9.70 0.34 -3.25
N VAL A 63 -10.42 0.04 -4.34
CA VAL A 63 -11.27 1.01 -5.04
C VAL A 63 -12.35 1.57 -4.09
N GLU A 64 -13.04 0.71 -3.34
CA GLU A 64 -14.05 1.13 -2.37
C GLU A 64 -13.47 2.05 -1.29
N ILE A 65 -12.32 1.68 -0.71
CA ILE A 65 -11.61 2.48 0.29
C ILE A 65 -11.30 3.86 -0.29
N TYR A 66 -10.51 3.94 -1.36
CA TYR A 66 -10.01 5.23 -1.83
C TYR A 66 -11.08 6.13 -2.47
N ASN A 67 -12.16 5.55 -3.02
CA ASN A 67 -13.34 6.32 -3.41
C ASN A 67 -14.00 6.99 -2.19
N SER A 68 -14.02 6.34 -1.03
CA SER A 68 -14.59 6.93 0.19
C SER A 68 -13.78 8.11 0.74
N TYR A 69 -12.46 8.10 0.56
CA TYR A 69 -11.59 9.24 0.93
C TYR A 69 -11.51 10.33 -0.16
N ASN A 70 -11.99 10.04 -1.37
CA ASN A 70 -11.82 10.90 -2.55
C ASN A 70 -10.34 11.27 -2.78
N LEU A 71 -9.45 10.26 -2.75
CA LEU A 71 -8.01 10.44 -2.91
C LEU A 71 -7.45 9.66 -4.10
N PRO A 72 -6.46 10.21 -4.82
CA PRO A 72 -5.71 9.44 -5.79
C PRO A 72 -4.78 8.44 -5.09
N TRP A 73 -4.55 7.30 -5.72
CA TRP A 73 -3.75 6.20 -5.17
C TRP A 73 -2.95 5.48 -6.26
N ILE A 74 -1.93 4.74 -5.86
CA ILE A 74 -1.14 3.88 -6.75
C ILE A 74 -0.93 2.51 -6.14
N TRP A 75 -1.03 1.46 -6.96
CA TRP A 75 -0.69 0.10 -6.56
C TRP A 75 0.73 -0.23 -6.99
N ILE A 76 1.57 -0.62 -6.03
CA ILE A 76 2.95 -1.05 -6.22
C ILE A 76 3.02 -2.56 -5.97
N VAL A 77 3.50 -3.30 -6.97
CA VAL A 77 3.57 -4.77 -7.03
C VAL A 77 5.00 -5.25 -7.09
#